data_AF-A0A2H0Y2A0-F1
#
_entry.id   AF-A0A2H0Y2A0-F1
#
_cell.length_a   1.000
_cell.length_b   1.000
_cell.length_c   1.000
_cell.angle_alpha   90.00
_cell.angle_beta   90.00
_cell.angle_gamma   90.00
#
_symmetry.space_group_name_H-M   'P 1'
#
loop_
_entity.id
_entity.type
_entity.pdbx_description
1 polymer ?
#
loop_
_entity_poly.entity_id
_entity_poly.type
_entity_poly.pdbx_seq_one_letter_code
_entity_poly.pdbx_strand_id
1 'polypeptide(L)' 'VGTVRNHCWKCLYSKHVDLEVPGDRASLCGGLMQPVGLDYKGKKGYQLKQKCLLCEKEQLNILAEDDKQDNLNLFLNLRI' A
#
# COMPACT_ATOMS: atom_id res chain seq x y z
N VAL A 1 -7.56 -17.35 -3.09
CA VAL A 1 -6.41 -16.49 -2.71
C VAL A 1 -6.96 -15.28 -1.99
N GLY A 2 -6.69 -15.17 -0.69
CA GLY A 2 -7.15 -14.04 0.11
C GLY A 2 -6.16 -12.88 0.03
N THR A 3 -6.67 -11.66 0.04
CA THR A 3 -5.86 -10.45 0.21
C THR A 3 -5.62 -10.26 1.71
N VAL A 4 -4.35 -10.24 2.12
CA VAL A 4 -3.99 -9.94 3.51
C VAL A 4 -3.56 -8.48 3.59
N ARG A 5 -4.18 -7.70 4.48
CA ARG A 5 -3.76 -6.32 4.78
C ARG A 5 -2.29 -6.32 5.22
N ASN A 6 -1.46 -5.58 4.50
CA ASN A 6 -0.04 -5.38 4.81
C ASN A 6 0.28 -3.95 5.27
N HIS A 7 -0.70 -3.05 5.22
CA HIS A 7 -0.58 -1.68 5.69
C HIS A 7 -1.25 -1.48 7.04
N CYS A 8 -0.70 -0.57 7.84
CA CYS A 8 -1.34 -0.09 9.05
C CYS A 8 -2.61 0.69 8.70
N TRP A 9 -3.74 0.32 9.29
CA TRP A 9 -5.04 0.97 9.06
C TRP A 9 -5.12 2.43 9.54
N LYS A 10 -4.12 2.95 10.27
CA LYS A 10 -4.09 4.36 10.73
C LYS A 10 -3.20 5.29 9.90
N CYS A 11 -2.14 4.76 9.33
CA CYS A 11 -1.13 5.57 8.63
C CYS A 11 -0.81 5.07 7.22
N LEU A 12 -1.38 3.93 6.82
CA LEU A 12 -1.18 3.29 5.53
C LEU A 12 0.29 2.95 5.22
N TYR A 13 1.16 2.88 6.22
CA TYR A 13 2.53 2.35 6.06
C TYR A 13 2.50 0.83 6.05
N SER A 14 3.33 0.22 5.22
CA SER A 14 3.53 -1.23 5.17
C SER A 14 4.95 -1.63 5.54
N LYS A 15 5.17 -2.93 5.73
CA LYS A 15 6.52 -3.52 5.72
C LYS A 15 6.82 -4.06 4.33
N HIS A 16 8.03 -3.79 3.82
CA HIS A 16 8.52 -4.32 2.55
C HIS A 16 8.86 -5.80 2.72
N VAL A 17 7.85 -6.63 2.47
CA VAL A 17 7.98 -8.10 2.51
C VAL A 17 7.86 -8.73 1.13
N ASP A 18 7.34 -8.03 0.11
CA ASP A 18 7.16 -8.59 -1.23
C ASP A 18 8.34 -8.29 -2.15
N LEU A 19 8.87 -9.30 -2.87
CA LEU A 19 10.05 -9.16 -3.72
C LEU A 19 9.73 -8.84 -5.17
N GLU A 20 8.92 -9.65 -5.84
CA GLU A 20 8.55 -9.46 -7.25
C GLU A 20 7.03 -9.35 -7.44
N VAL A 21 6.27 -10.17 -6.70
CA VAL A 21 4.83 -10.27 -6.83
C VAL A 21 4.15 -9.92 -5.50
N PRO A 22 3.10 -9.08 -5.50
CA PRO A 22 2.37 -8.78 -4.27
C PRO A 22 1.89 -10.05 -3.57
N GLY A 23 2.27 -10.22 -2.31
CA GLY A 23 1.95 -11.41 -1.51
C GLY A 23 2.95 -12.56 -1.57
N ASP A 24 4.05 -12.46 -2.35
CA ASP A 24 5.10 -13.49 -2.38
C ASP A 24 5.89 -13.59 -1.07
N ARG A 25 5.87 -12.53 -0.25
CA ARG A 25 6.60 -12.41 1.03
C ARG A 25 8.08 -12.82 0.95
N ALA A 26 8.72 -12.63 -0.22
CA ALA A 26 10.08 -13.10 -0.48
C ALA A 26 11.17 -12.02 -0.28
N SER A 27 10.80 -10.78 0.08
CA SER A 27 11.75 -9.68 0.24
C SER A 27 12.54 -9.79 1.53
N LEU A 28 13.88 -9.75 1.40
CA LEU A 28 14.80 -9.64 2.52
C LEU A 28 14.97 -8.19 3.03
N CYS A 29 14.35 -7.20 2.37
CA CYS A 29 14.53 -5.79 2.71
C CYS A 29 13.95 -5.45 4.08
N GLY A 30 12.69 -5.83 4.34
CA GLY A 30 12.01 -5.59 5.62
C GLY A 30 11.78 -4.11 5.97
N GLY A 31 12.12 -3.17 5.07
CA GLY A 31 12.01 -1.74 5.30
C GLY A 31 10.58 -1.22 5.40
N LEU A 32 10.41 -0.06 6.03
CA LEU A 32 9.13 0.65 6.03
C LEU A 32 8.80 1.14 4.61
N MET A 33 7.56 0.92 4.19
CA MET A 33 7.02 1.47 2.95
C MET A 33 6.03 2.58 3.28
N GLN A 34 6.36 3.80 2.86
CA GLN A 34 5.49 4.96 3.04
C GLN A 34 4.45 5.03 1.92
N PRO A 35 3.21 5.45 2.21
CA PRO A 35 2.25 5.79 1.17
C PRO A 35 2.70 7.08 0.47
N VAL A 36 2.76 7.04 -0.87
CA VAL A 36 3.20 8.17 -1.71
C VAL A 36 2.15 8.63 -2.71
N GLY A 37 1.04 7.89 -2.84
CA GLY A 37 -0.07 8.32 -3.67
C GLY A 37 -1.20 7.30 -3.71
N LEU A 38 -2.31 7.71 -4.30
CA LEU A 38 -3.48 6.89 -4.57
C LEU A 38 -3.80 6.92 -6.05
N ASP A 39 -3.99 5.74 -6.63
CA ASP A 39 -4.53 5.55 -7.97
C ASP A 39 -5.93 4.94 -7.87
N TYR A 40 -6.81 5.22 -8.83
CA TYR A 40 -8.14 4.63 -8.90
C TYR A 40 -8.32 3.89 -10.23
N LYS A 41 -8.45 2.56 -10.14
CA LYS A 41 -8.58 1.71 -11.33
C LYS A 41 -9.94 1.05 -11.43
N GLY A 42 -10.99 1.84 -11.71
CA GLY A 42 -12.32 1.34 -12.08
C GLY A 42 -12.76 0.11 -11.27
N LYS A 43 -12.84 -1.06 -11.91
CA LYS A 43 -13.24 -2.34 -11.29
C LYS A 43 -12.34 -2.83 -10.14
N LYS A 44 -11.08 -2.40 -10.06
CA LYS A 44 -10.12 -2.78 -9.01
C LYS A 44 -10.14 -1.84 -7.80
N GLY A 45 -10.90 -0.74 -7.86
CA GLY A 45 -10.99 0.23 -6.76
C GLY A 45 -9.72 1.07 -6.59
N TYR A 46 -9.52 1.58 -5.37
CA TYR A 46 -8.35 2.38 -5.03
C TYR A 46 -7.12 1.51 -4.84
N GLN A 47 -6.00 1.97 -5.37
CA GLN A 47 -4.69 1.36 -5.21
C GLN A 47 -3.78 2.34 -4.48
N LEU A 48 -3.21 1.89 -3.38
CA LEU A 48 -2.22 2.64 -2.63
C LEU A 48 -0.84 2.44 -3.25
N LYS A 49 -0.25 3.53 -3.73
CA LYS A 49 1.15 3.56 -4.14
C LYS A 49 2.01 3.73 -2.90
N GLN A 50 2.94 2.82 -2.70
CA GLN A 50 3.88 2.84 -1.58
C GLN A 50 5.32 2.78 -2.08
N LYS A 51 6.22 3.52 -1.43
CA LYS A 51 7.66 3.52 -1.71
C LYS A 51 8.42 3.04 -0.48
N CYS A 52 9.32 2.07 -0.66
CA CYS A 52 10.20 1.61 0.41
C CYS A 52 11.21 2.71 0.77
N LEU A 53 11.37 3.00 2.05
CA LEU A 53 12.33 3.96 2.56
C LEU A 53 13.78 3.46 2.54
N LEU A 54 13.99 2.14 2.42
CA LEU A 54 15.34 1.54 2.44
C LEU A 54 15.90 1.30 1.04
N CYS A 55 15.10 0.71 0.14
CA CYS A 55 15.57 0.33 -1.21
C CYS A 55 14.83 1.06 -2.33
N GLU A 56 13.96 2.01 -2.00
CA GLU A 56 13.22 2.85 -2.96
C GLU A 56 12.24 2.13 -3.89
N LYS A 57 12.08 0.81 -3.75
CA LYS A 57 11.10 0.02 -4.51
C LYS A 57 9.70 0.58 -4.34
N GLU A 58 8.98 0.75 -5.44
CA GLU A 58 7.58 1.15 -5.47
C GLU A 58 6.66 -0.06 -5.70
N GLN A 59 5.53 -0.10 -4.99
CA GLN A 59 4.51 -1.13 -5.17
C GLN A 59 3.11 -0.54 -5.05
N LEU A 60 2.16 -1.14 -5.77
CA LEU A 60 0.74 -0.84 -5.66
C LEU A 60 0.04 -1.94 -4.87
N ASN A 61 -0.63 -1.55 -3.79
CA ASN A 61 -1.48 -2.44 -3.01
C ASN A 61 -2.95 -2.06 -3.19
N ILE A 62 -3.82 -3.04 -3.40
CA ILE A 62 -5.27 -2.81 -3.49
C ILE A 62 -5.76 -2.46 -2.09
N LEU A 63 -6.46 -1.35 -1.96
CA LEU A 63 -7.14 -0.97 -0.72
C LEU A 63 -8.50 -1.64 -0.65
N ALA A 64 -8.86 -2.14 0.52
CA ALA A 64 -10.23 -2.57 0.74
C ALA A 64 -11.14 -1.36 0.91
N GLU A 65 -12.44 -1.52 0.64
CA GLU A 65 -13.39 -0.40 0.64
C GLU A 65 -13.53 0.27 2.01
N ASP A 66 -13.32 -0.48 3.10
CA ASP A 66 -13.37 -0.02 4.49
C ASP A 66 -12.12 0.78 4.91
N ASP A 67 -10.97 0.61 4.24
CA ASP A 67 -9.74 1.41 4.54
C ASP A 67 -9.97 2.92 4.32
N LYS A 68 -10.97 3.25 3.49
CA LYS A 68 -11.30 4.62 3.07
C LYS A 68 -12.01 5.42 4.17
N GLN A 69 -12.80 4.76 5.01
CA GLN A 69 -13.57 5.43 6.07
C GLN A 69 -12.66 5.89 7.21
N ASP A 70 -11.66 5.09 7.58
CA ASP A 70 -10.79 5.40 8.72
C ASP A 70 -9.75 6.50 8.44
N ASN A 71 -9.45 6.80 7.16
CA ASN A 71 -8.27 7.59 6.79
C ASN A 71 -8.54 8.77 5.85
N LEU A 72 -9.76 9.32 5.82
CA LEU A 72 -10.19 10.32 4.84
C LEU A 72 -9.18 11.47 4.61
N ASN A 73 -8.57 12.02 5.66
CA ASN A 73 -7.57 13.09 5.56
C ASN A 73 -6.29 12.66 4.83
N LEU A 74 -5.78 11.46 5.14
CA LEU A 74 -4.61 10.91 4.47
C LEU A 74 -4.92 10.58 3.00
N PHE A 75 -6.13 10.08 2.74
CA PHE A 75 -6.62 9.85 1.38
C PHE A 75 -6.71 11.15 0.55
N LEU A 76 -7.13 12.26 1.15
CA LEU A 76 -7.16 13.57 0.48
C LEU A 76 -5.75 14.05 0.14
N ASN A 77 -4.78 13.86 1.04
CA ASN A 77 -3.39 14.28 0.81
C ASN A 77 -2.63 13.41 -0.20
N LEU A 78 -3.05 12.15 -0.38
CA LEU A 78 -2.42 11.19 -1.30
C LEU A 78 -3.08 11.16 -2.69
N ARG A 79 -4.20 11.87 -2.88
CA ARG A 79 -4.81 12.04 -4.21
C ARG A 79 -3.95 13.00 -5.02
N ILE A 80 -3.35 12.47 -6.08
CA ILE A 80 -2.62 13.23 -7.10
C ILE A 80 -3.62 13.72 -8.14
#